data_AF-A0A9P7FPD4-F1
#
_entry.id   AF-A0A9P7FPD4-F1
#
_cell.length_a   1.000
_cell.length_b   1.000
_cell.length_c   1.000
_cell.angle_alpha   90.00
_cell.angle_beta   90.00
_cell.angle_gamma   90.00
#
_symmetry.space_group_name_H-M   'P 1'
#
loop_
_entity.id
_entity.type
_entity.pdbx_description
1 polymer ?
#
loop_
_entity_poly.entity_id
_entity_poly.type
_entity_poly.pdbx_seq_one_letter_code
_entity_poly.pdbx_strand_id
1 'polypeptide(L)'
;MNVPNLSIWQALIDRLRLVPQAQLALCSGGIVAFAIVLRYFYSRKKTGYVSDLADVGHKYDVIVVGGGTAGCALAARLSEDPSIKVLLLEAGQSGTALAFSRAPSMFAKLFPTKHVLQIRSQPQLYANGRTQFWPRAKMLGGCSSINAQMAQYGAPEDFDQWARLMDDDSWSWKNISPYFKKFERYQPHPEYPLVDSSLHGKSGPIRIGYLNTVTDASKAFIEACTNVGIPFTPDFNTSAGTLGASRVCFFSLQYYLPCSSKAPSRSELLVTYVDERRERVSSESGYLTKDVLARKNLTVAINAQVTRILFKTENGEKRAIGVQFANSPTGTKYRAYAHSEVVICGGAVQSPQILMLSGVGPAEHLESHGITVEHDLPGVGSNLVDHPVVDLYFKDKHNSSAKYFKPKTIQDIGKITSAFAQYYVFGTGGPLASNFGESAAFVRSDDPVLFPKSEYPDTLPDSTSGPGAPDLEFFSTPLAYKEHGEIFFDVHTYALHVYLVRPSSTGTVTLKSSDPWDLPVVNPK
;
A
#
# COMPACT_ATOMS: atom_id res chain seq x y z
N MET A 1 13.83 37.62 0.51
CA MET A 1 13.71 37.56 -0.95
C MET A 1 12.38 38.19 -1.33
N ASN A 2 12.40 39.15 -2.26
CA ASN A 2 11.26 39.96 -2.66
C ASN A 2 10.11 39.09 -3.22
N VAL A 3 8.89 39.34 -2.73
CA VAL A 3 7.66 38.76 -3.26
C VAL A 3 7.49 39.22 -4.72
N PRO A 4 7.20 38.34 -5.69
CA PRO A 4 6.92 38.78 -7.05
C PRO A 4 5.67 39.65 -7.06
N ASN A 5 5.76 40.79 -7.74
CA ASN A 5 4.74 41.81 -7.81
C ASN A 5 3.46 41.23 -8.46
N LEU A 6 2.32 41.30 -7.73
CA LEU A 6 0.98 40.87 -8.19
C LEU A 6 0.56 41.53 -9.52
N SER A 7 1.21 42.63 -9.90
CA SER A 7 0.93 43.41 -11.11
C SER A 7 1.18 42.69 -12.43
N ILE A 8 2.12 41.73 -12.49
CA ILE A 8 2.45 41.00 -13.73
C ILE A 8 1.34 40.01 -14.09
N TRP A 9 0.76 39.35 -13.08
CA TRP A 9 -0.35 38.42 -13.27
C TRP A 9 -1.64 39.16 -13.63
N GLN A 10 -1.89 40.32 -13.03
CA GLN A 10 -3.03 41.17 -13.37
C GLN A 10 -2.98 41.64 -14.84
N ALA A 11 -1.82 42.08 -15.31
CA ALA A 11 -1.63 42.54 -16.70
C ALA A 11 -1.79 41.41 -17.74
N LEU A 12 -1.44 40.16 -17.38
CA LEU A 12 -1.65 39.00 -18.24
C LEU A 12 -3.14 38.60 -18.29
N ILE A 13 -3.84 38.72 -17.16
CA ILE A 13 -5.27 38.43 -17.01
C ILE A 13 -6.14 39.45 -17.77
N ASP A 14 -5.77 40.73 -17.76
CA ASP A 14 -6.49 41.81 -18.45
C ASP A 14 -6.31 41.72 -19.98
N ARG A 15 -5.17 41.22 -20.46
CA ARG A 15 -4.92 41.00 -21.91
C ARG A 15 -5.71 39.86 -22.51
N LEU A 16 -6.14 38.88 -21.70
CA LEU A 16 -6.80 37.66 -22.20
C LEU A 16 -8.33 37.78 -22.33
N ARG A 17 -8.94 38.92 -21.93
CA ARG A 17 -10.41 39.17 -21.97
C ARG A 17 -11.24 37.98 -21.45
N LEU A 18 -10.77 37.33 -20.39
CA LEU A 18 -11.45 36.19 -19.80
C LEU A 18 -12.63 36.66 -18.93
N VAL A 19 -13.76 35.96 -19.00
CA VAL A 19 -14.93 36.20 -18.13
C VAL A 19 -14.52 36.07 -16.65
N PRO A 20 -15.12 36.82 -15.71
CA PRO A 20 -14.66 36.91 -14.31
C PRO A 20 -14.48 35.55 -13.60
N GLN A 21 -15.29 34.55 -13.96
CA GLN A 21 -15.19 33.17 -13.46
C GLN A 21 -13.87 32.47 -13.87
N ALA A 22 -13.36 32.75 -15.07
CA ALA A 22 -12.09 32.22 -15.56
C ALA A 22 -10.88 32.95 -14.97
N GLN A 23 -11.01 34.24 -14.64
CA GLN A 23 -9.99 35.00 -13.91
C GLN A 23 -9.86 34.50 -12.46
N LEU A 24 -10.98 34.23 -11.79
CA LEU A 24 -11.00 33.65 -10.44
C LEU A 24 -10.35 32.26 -10.41
N ALA A 25 -10.64 31.42 -11.42
CA ALA A 25 -10.06 30.08 -11.56
C ALA A 25 -8.53 30.10 -11.80
N LEU A 26 -8.02 31.09 -12.54
CA LEU A 26 -6.59 31.28 -12.76
C LEU A 26 -5.87 31.78 -11.49
N CYS A 27 -6.46 32.72 -10.76
CA CYS A 27 -5.93 33.19 -9.48
C CYS A 27 -5.94 32.08 -8.41
N SER A 28 -7.02 31.31 -8.32
CA SER A 28 -7.09 30.16 -7.40
C SER A 28 -6.13 29.05 -7.80
N GLY A 29 -5.97 28.79 -9.11
CA GLY A 29 -4.97 27.85 -9.64
C GLY A 29 -3.53 28.27 -9.31
N GLY A 30 -3.21 29.56 -9.40
CA GLY A 30 -1.91 30.11 -9.03
C GLY A 30 -1.59 29.98 -7.54
N ILE A 31 -2.57 30.25 -6.67
CA ILE A 31 -2.42 30.09 -5.21
C ILE A 31 -2.22 28.61 -4.83
N VAL A 32 -3.00 27.70 -5.45
CA VAL A 32 -2.84 26.25 -5.25
C VAL A 32 -1.47 25.78 -5.72
N ALA A 33 -1.04 26.19 -6.91
CA ALA A 33 0.28 25.85 -7.44
C ALA A 33 1.39 26.36 -6.52
N PHE A 34 1.29 27.61 -6.04
CA PHE A 34 2.23 28.18 -5.09
C PHE A 34 2.25 27.43 -3.75
N ALA A 35 1.09 27.03 -3.21
CA ALA A 35 1.00 26.23 -1.99
C ALA A 35 1.61 24.83 -2.15
N ILE A 36 1.40 24.17 -3.30
CA ILE A 36 2.04 22.89 -3.63
C ILE A 36 3.56 23.05 -3.68
N VAL A 37 4.05 24.10 -4.35
CA VAL A 37 5.48 24.42 -4.46
C VAL A 37 6.08 24.73 -3.08
N LEU A 38 5.41 25.54 -2.26
CA LEU A 38 5.83 25.81 -0.88
C LEU A 38 5.88 24.55 -0.03
N ARG A 39 4.83 23.70 -0.05
CA ARG A 39 4.83 22.43 0.67
C ARG A 39 5.94 21.50 0.17
N TYR A 40 6.23 21.49 -1.14
CA TYR A 40 7.32 20.73 -1.75
C TYR A 40 8.70 21.21 -1.25
N PHE A 41 8.93 22.52 -1.20
CA PHE A 41 10.18 23.08 -0.66
C PHE A 41 10.29 22.90 0.87
N TYR A 42 9.18 22.96 1.60
CA TYR A 42 9.17 22.73 3.05
C TYR A 42 9.44 21.26 3.41
N SER A 43 9.00 20.31 2.57
CA SER A 43 9.35 18.88 2.71
C SER A 43 10.80 18.57 2.37
N ARG A 44 11.53 19.49 1.71
CA ARG A 44 12.92 19.32 1.30
C ARG A 44 13.97 19.66 2.37
N LYS A 45 13.57 19.93 3.62
CA LYS A 45 14.54 20.08 4.73
C LYS A 45 15.47 18.85 4.77
N LYS A 46 16.77 19.08 5.03
CA LYS A 46 17.83 18.03 5.10
C LYS A 46 17.26 16.77 5.74
N THR A 47 17.04 15.75 4.92
CA THR A 47 16.61 14.44 5.38
C THR A 47 17.79 13.80 6.09
N GLY A 48 17.58 13.14 7.23
CA GLY A 48 18.63 12.37 7.92
C GLY A 48 19.10 11.13 7.15
N TYR A 49 18.85 11.07 5.84
CA TYR A 49 19.20 9.98 4.95
C TYR A 49 20.58 10.23 4.32
N VAL A 50 21.35 9.15 4.18
CA VAL A 50 22.60 9.13 3.42
C VAL A 50 22.25 8.96 1.95
N SER A 51 22.59 9.95 1.12
CA SER A 51 22.37 9.91 -0.34
C SER A 51 23.63 9.66 -1.15
N ASP A 52 24.80 10.00 -0.61
CA ASP A 52 26.09 9.60 -1.18
C ASP A 52 26.50 8.26 -0.55
N LEU A 53 26.64 7.25 -1.39
CA LEU A 53 26.97 5.90 -0.93
C LEU A 53 28.38 5.80 -0.34
N ALA A 54 29.26 6.77 -0.63
CA ALA A 54 30.58 6.86 -0.01
C ALA A 54 30.52 7.18 1.51
N ASP A 55 29.44 7.80 1.97
CA ASP A 55 29.23 8.12 3.39
C ASP A 55 28.66 6.93 4.18
N VAL A 56 28.35 5.81 3.53
CA VAL A 56 27.91 4.59 4.22
C VAL A 56 29.12 3.93 4.87
N GLY A 57 29.10 3.84 6.20
CA GLY A 57 30.14 3.16 6.96
C GLY A 57 30.37 1.70 6.56
N HIS A 58 31.53 1.15 6.92
CA HIS A 58 31.90 -0.21 6.50
C HIS A 58 31.37 -1.33 7.42
N LYS A 59 31.03 -1.03 8.68
CA LYS A 59 30.69 -2.05 9.70
C LYS A 59 29.42 -1.66 10.47
N TYR A 60 28.50 -2.61 10.57
CA TYR A 60 27.25 -2.54 11.33
C TYR A 60 27.02 -3.86 12.05
N ASP A 61 26.12 -3.87 13.03
CA ASP A 61 25.69 -5.10 13.69
C ASP A 61 24.63 -5.80 12.85
N VAL A 62 23.67 -5.03 12.34
CA VAL A 62 22.58 -5.53 11.48
C VAL A 62 22.48 -4.68 10.21
N ILE A 63 22.38 -5.34 9.06
CA ILE A 63 22.07 -4.72 7.77
C ILE A 63 20.69 -5.17 7.30
N VAL A 64 19.78 -4.22 7.13
CA VAL A 64 18.43 -4.42 6.59
C VAL A 64 18.42 -4.04 5.10
N VAL A 65 18.03 -4.99 4.25
CA VAL A 65 18.02 -4.84 2.79
C VAL A 65 16.59 -4.57 2.31
N GLY A 66 16.29 -3.32 1.95
CA GLY A 66 14.98 -2.86 1.47
C GLY A 66 14.24 -2.07 2.53
N GLY A 67 13.98 -0.79 2.25
CA GLY A 67 13.24 0.14 3.09
C GLY A 67 11.73 0.09 2.86
N GLY A 68 11.18 -1.12 2.69
CA GLY A 68 9.76 -1.37 2.53
C GLY A 68 8.97 -1.34 3.84
N THR A 69 7.74 -1.87 3.81
CA THR A 69 6.85 -1.94 4.98
C THR A 69 7.53 -2.60 6.19
N ALA A 70 8.11 -3.79 5.99
CA ALA A 70 8.81 -4.53 7.04
C ALA A 70 10.17 -3.91 7.39
N GLY A 71 10.96 -3.49 6.38
CA GLY A 71 12.32 -2.99 6.59
C GLY A 71 12.38 -1.69 7.38
N CYS A 72 11.46 -0.75 7.12
CA CYS A 72 11.34 0.47 7.93
C CYS A 72 11.02 0.15 9.40
N ALA A 73 10.08 -0.78 9.64
CA ALA A 73 9.70 -1.19 10.98
C ALA A 73 10.87 -1.85 11.72
N LEU A 74 11.53 -2.81 11.07
CA LEU A 74 12.65 -3.54 11.65
C LEU A 74 13.82 -2.62 12.00
N ALA A 75 14.24 -1.75 11.07
CA ALA A 75 15.36 -0.83 11.32
C ALA A 75 15.06 0.15 12.48
N ALA A 76 13.83 0.65 12.55
CA ALA A 76 13.40 1.53 13.63
C ALA A 76 13.33 0.80 14.98
N ARG A 77 12.89 -0.47 15.02
CA ARG A 77 12.82 -1.25 16.27
C ARG A 77 14.19 -1.70 16.75
N LEU A 78 15.05 -2.21 15.87
CA LEU A 78 16.41 -2.61 16.24
C LEU A 78 17.24 -1.43 16.79
N SER A 79 17.07 -0.24 16.20
CA SER A 79 17.78 0.95 16.67
C SER A 79 17.26 1.55 17.99
N GLU A 80 16.19 0.99 18.58
CA GLU A 80 15.75 1.36 19.93
C GLU A 80 16.83 1.02 20.97
N ASP A 81 17.61 -0.05 20.75
CA ASP A 81 18.81 -0.35 21.52
C ASP A 81 20.02 0.44 20.97
N PRO A 82 20.57 1.42 21.71
CA PRO A 82 21.68 2.24 21.23
C PRO A 82 23.00 1.47 21.03
N SER A 83 23.10 0.23 21.54
CA SER A 83 24.27 -0.64 21.34
C SER A 83 24.30 -1.32 19.98
N ILE A 84 23.15 -1.43 19.30
CA ILE A 84 23.02 -2.09 17.99
C ILE A 84 23.17 -1.04 16.88
N LYS A 85 24.21 -1.16 16.06
CA LYS A 85 24.39 -0.35 14.85
C LYS A 85 23.62 -0.96 13.69
N VAL A 86 22.67 -0.21 13.16
CA VAL A 86 21.75 -0.65 12.11
C VAL A 86 22.01 0.14 10.83
N LEU A 87 22.16 -0.56 9.71
CA LEU A 87 22.14 0.02 8.37
C LEU A 87 20.86 -0.42 7.65
N LEU A 88 20.07 0.53 7.15
CA LEU A 88 18.98 0.29 6.22
C LEU A 88 19.38 0.77 4.82
N LEU A 89 19.33 -0.13 3.82
CA LEU A 89 19.61 0.18 2.42
C LEU A 89 18.31 0.13 1.59
N GLU A 90 17.97 1.24 0.92
CA GLU A 90 16.82 1.33 0.03
C GLU A 90 17.23 1.74 -1.37
N ALA A 91 16.77 1.00 -2.38
CA ALA A 91 17.13 1.21 -3.78
C ALA A 91 16.52 2.50 -4.37
N GLY A 92 15.41 2.97 -3.83
CA GLY A 92 14.75 4.21 -4.21
C GLY A 92 15.06 5.41 -3.33
N GLN A 93 14.39 6.52 -3.61
CA GLN A 93 14.44 7.74 -2.81
C GLN A 93 13.37 7.74 -1.70
N SER A 94 13.29 8.81 -0.92
CA SER A 94 12.19 9.02 0.03
C SER A 94 10.82 9.07 -0.66
N GLY A 95 9.86 8.29 -0.14
CA GLY A 95 8.46 8.33 -0.57
C GLY A 95 7.74 9.57 -0.02
N THR A 96 8.06 9.99 1.21
CA THR A 96 7.49 11.21 1.81
C THR A 96 7.87 12.50 1.08
N ALA A 97 9.01 12.50 0.36
CA ALA A 97 9.38 13.59 -0.54
C ALA A 97 8.49 13.73 -1.78
N LEU A 98 7.67 12.71 -2.11
CA LEU A 98 6.78 12.69 -3.27
C LEU A 98 5.37 13.14 -2.89
N ALA A 99 4.89 14.25 -3.48
CA ALA A 99 3.53 14.75 -3.25
C ALA A 99 2.44 13.71 -3.59
N PHE A 100 2.62 12.95 -4.67
CA PHE A 100 1.68 11.91 -5.08
C PHE A 100 1.66 10.69 -4.15
N SER A 101 2.72 10.46 -3.36
CA SER A 101 2.71 9.43 -2.33
C SER A 101 1.91 9.91 -1.12
N ARG A 102 2.08 11.17 -0.72
CA ARG A 102 1.42 11.73 0.46
C ARG A 102 -0.10 11.88 0.32
N ALA A 103 -0.58 12.32 -0.85
CA ALA A 103 -2.01 12.50 -1.09
C ALA A 103 -2.69 11.15 -1.40
N PRO A 104 -3.61 10.65 -0.54
CA PRO A 104 -4.25 9.36 -0.70
C PRO A 104 -4.80 9.08 -2.09
N SER A 105 -5.49 10.02 -2.73
CA SER A 105 -6.14 9.79 -4.04
C SER A 105 -5.17 9.77 -5.23
N MET A 106 -3.89 10.10 -5.01
CA MET A 106 -2.92 10.40 -6.07
C MET A 106 -1.91 9.26 -6.31
N PHE A 107 -1.95 8.19 -5.52
CA PHE A 107 -0.96 7.11 -5.58
C PHE A 107 -0.81 6.51 -6.98
N ALA A 108 -1.90 6.34 -7.73
CA ALA A 108 -1.88 5.77 -9.08
C ALA A 108 -1.05 6.61 -10.07
N LYS A 109 -0.84 7.91 -9.79
CA LYS A 109 0.05 8.78 -10.59
C LYS A 109 1.53 8.40 -10.46
N LEU A 110 1.90 7.59 -9.46
CA LEU A 110 3.27 7.08 -9.31
C LEU A 110 3.54 5.84 -10.16
N PHE A 111 2.52 5.09 -10.57
CA PHE A 111 2.68 3.85 -11.33
C PHE A 111 3.52 3.97 -12.60
N PRO A 112 3.36 4.99 -13.47
CA PRO A 112 4.17 5.12 -14.68
C PRO A 112 5.56 5.74 -14.45
N THR A 113 5.96 5.97 -13.19
CA THR A 113 7.22 6.67 -12.87
C THR A 113 8.34 5.72 -12.51
N LYS A 114 9.59 6.21 -12.51
CA LYS A 114 10.78 5.46 -12.03
C LYS A 114 10.72 5.01 -10.57
N HIS A 115 9.76 5.49 -9.80
CA HIS A 115 9.56 5.13 -8.39
C HIS A 115 8.77 3.82 -8.23
N VAL A 116 8.30 3.23 -9.33
CA VAL A 116 7.62 1.93 -9.34
C VAL A 116 8.34 1.04 -10.34
N LEU A 117 8.65 -0.18 -9.93
CA LEU A 117 9.21 -1.21 -10.79
C LEU A 117 8.15 -1.62 -11.81
N GLN A 118 8.50 -1.53 -13.09
CA GLN A 118 7.58 -1.75 -14.22
C GLN A 118 7.45 -3.24 -14.56
N ILE A 119 7.13 -4.06 -13.55
CA ILE A 119 7.04 -5.51 -13.71
C ILE A 119 5.73 -5.87 -14.40
N ARG A 120 5.78 -6.82 -15.34
CA ARG A 120 4.60 -7.48 -15.89
C ARG A 120 4.71 -8.97 -15.68
N SER A 121 3.57 -9.63 -15.45
CA SER A 121 3.51 -11.08 -15.43
C SER A 121 3.85 -11.66 -16.80
N GLN A 122 4.28 -12.92 -16.82
CA GLN A 122 4.24 -13.72 -18.04
C GLN A 122 2.80 -13.82 -18.59
N PRO A 123 2.62 -14.14 -19.89
CA PRO A 123 1.31 -14.48 -20.43
C PRO A 123 0.68 -15.65 -19.66
N GLN A 124 -0.56 -15.47 -19.19
CA GLN A 124 -1.24 -16.44 -18.34
C GLN A 124 -2.14 -17.36 -19.17
N LEU A 125 -1.81 -18.66 -19.20
CA LEU A 125 -2.53 -19.68 -19.98
C LEU A 125 -4.03 -19.70 -19.63
N TYR A 126 -4.35 -19.73 -18.34
CA TYR A 126 -5.73 -19.78 -17.83
C TYR A 126 -6.44 -18.42 -17.82
N ALA A 127 -5.79 -17.36 -18.32
CA ALA A 127 -6.37 -16.04 -18.46
C ALA A 127 -6.28 -15.52 -19.90
N ASN A 128 -6.40 -16.41 -20.90
CA ASN A 128 -6.36 -16.10 -22.33
C ASN A 128 -5.08 -15.39 -22.79
N GLY A 129 -3.93 -15.77 -22.25
CA GLY A 129 -2.63 -15.20 -22.61
C GLY A 129 -2.42 -13.77 -22.14
N ARG A 130 -3.29 -13.24 -21.26
CA ARG A 130 -3.14 -11.89 -20.71
C ARG A 130 -1.87 -11.76 -19.88
N THR A 131 -1.26 -10.57 -19.93
CA THR A 131 -0.19 -10.15 -19.01
C THR A 131 -0.73 -9.06 -18.11
N GLN A 132 -0.42 -9.11 -16.81
CA GLN A 132 -0.84 -8.08 -15.86
C GLN A 132 0.33 -7.23 -15.38
N PHE A 133 0.09 -5.93 -15.26
CA PHE A 133 1.01 -5.03 -14.59
C PHE A 133 1.08 -5.35 -13.09
N TRP A 134 2.29 -5.45 -12.55
CA TRP A 134 2.56 -5.91 -11.19
C TRP A 134 3.39 -4.88 -10.41
N PRO A 135 2.80 -3.75 -10.01
CA PRO A 135 3.56 -2.64 -9.44
C PRO A 135 4.21 -3.00 -8.10
N ARG A 136 5.50 -2.70 -7.99
CA ARG A 136 6.26 -2.74 -6.73
C ARG A 136 7.00 -1.42 -6.53
N ALA A 137 6.85 -0.80 -5.37
CA ALA A 137 7.47 0.49 -5.12
C ALA A 137 9.00 0.36 -5.00
N LYS A 138 9.71 1.33 -5.57
CA LYS A 138 11.14 1.58 -5.42
C LYS A 138 11.34 2.93 -4.72
N MET A 139 11.06 2.95 -3.42
CA MET A 139 11.18 4.11 -2.52
C MET A 139 11.06 3.68 -1.06
N LEU A 140 11.51 4.53 -0.13
CA LEU A 140 11.28 4.32 1.30
C LEU A 140 9.76 4.19 1.61
N GLY A 141 9.44 3.32 2.56
CA GLY A 141 8.09 2.87 2.86
C GLY A 141 7.59 1.77 1.91
N GLY A 142 8.28 1.52 0.79
CA GLY A 142 7.91 0.51 -0.19
C GLY A 142 6.46 0.65 -0.65
N CYS A 143 5.75 -0.48 -0.78
CA CYS A 143 4.38 -0.46 -1.27
C CYS A 143 3.41 0.27 -0.33
N SER A 144 3.72 0.49 0.95
CA SER A 144 2.89 1.33 1.83
C SER A 144 2.81 2.79 1.35
N SER A 145 3.80 3.25 0.58
CA SER A 145 3.86 4.58 -0.02
C SER A 145 2.98 4.72 -1.28
N ILE A 146 2.46 3.62 -1.84
CA ILE A 146 1.66 3.60 -3.09
C ILE A 146 0.42 2.68 -3.06
N ASN A 147 0.11 2.04 -1.94
CA ASN A 147 -1.04 1.12 -1.85
C ASN A 147 -2.38 1.87 -1.71
N ALA A 148 -3.49 1.14 -1.74
CA ALA A 148 -4.84 1.69 -1.54
C ALA A 148 -5.19 2.05 -0.08
N GLN A 149 -4.27 1.89 0.89
CA GLN A 149 -4.46 2.27 2.30
C GLN A 149 -5.63 1.58 3.04
N MET A 150 -6.10 0.41 2.59
CA MET A 150 -7.02 -0.40 3.39
C MET A 150 -6.28 -0.94 4.60
N ALA A 151 -6.72 -0.60 5.81
CA ALA A 151 -6.14 -1.12 7.04
C ALA A 151 -6.97 -2.30 7.53
N GLN A 152 -6.48 -3.49 7.20
CA GLN A 152 -7.14 -4.74 7.50
C GLN A 152 -6.12 -5.79 7.94
N TYR A 153 -6.51 -6.62 8.91
CA TYR A 153 -5.77 -7.80 9.36
C TYR A 153 -6.22 -9.05 8.58
N GLY A 154 -5.46 -10.13 8.70
CA GLY A 154 -5.94 -11.46 8.31
C GLY A 154 -7.00 -11.98 9.28
N ALA A 155 -7.71 -13.04 8.90
CA ALA A 155 -8.56 -13.75 9.85
C ALA A 155 -7.66 -14.41 10.92
N PRO A 156 -8.09 -14.49 12.21
CA PRO A 156 -7.34 -15.19 13.25
C PRO A 156 -6.85 -16.59 12.84
N GLU A 157 -7.69 -17.32 12.14
CA GLU A 157 -7.39 -18.68 11.67
C GLU A 157 -6.27 -18.73 10.63
N ASP A 158 -5.98 -17.64 9.90
CA ASP A 158 -4.83 -17.56 8.99
C ASP A 158 -3.51 -17.68 9.76
N PHE A 159 -3.44 -17.00 10.91
CA PHE A 159 -2.27 -17.03 11.78
C PHE A 159 -2.13 -18.37 12.50
N ASP A 160 -3.25 -18.95 12.94
CA ASP A 160 -3.24 -20.29 13.52
C ASP A 160 -2.86 -21.36 12.48
N GLN A 161 -3.23 -21.16 11.20
CA GLN A 161 -2.74 -22.00 10.11
C GLN A 161 -1.22 -21.85 9.93
N TRP A 162 -0.67 -20.64 9.99
CA TRP A 162 0.79 -20.45 9.95
C TRP A 162 1.49 -21.18 11.10
N ALA A 163 0.97 -21.08 12.32
CA ALA A 163 1.52 -21.79 13.47
C ALA A 163 1.54 -23.31 13.26
N ARG A 164 0.45 -23.88 12.71
CA ARG A 164 0.38 -25.32 12.37
C ARG A 164 1.36 -25.72 11.27
N LEU A 165 1.50 -24.90 10.23
CA LEU A 165 2.40 -25.19 9.09
C LEU A 165 3.87 -25.10 9.47
N MET A 166 4.21 -24.18 10.37
CA MET A 166 5.59 -23.94 10.82
C MET A 166 6.00 -24.77 12.04
N ASP A 167 5.04 -25.47 12.68
CA ASP A 167 5.20 -26.08 14.00
C ASP A 167 5.76 -25.08 15.04
N ASP A 168 5.23 -23.86 15.01
CA ASP A 168 5.70 -22.74 15.83
C ASP A 168 4.50 -21.89 16.29
N ASP A 169 4.10 -22.08 17.55
CA ASP A 169 2.98 -21.37 18.17
C ASP A 169 3.21 -19.85 18.22
N SER A 170 4.44 -19.34 18.07
CA SER A 170 4.68 -17.89 18.06
C SER A 170 3.92 -17.16 16.94
N TRP A 171 3.53 -17.87 15.89
CA TRP A 171 2.72 -17.35 14.78
C TRP A 171 1.20 -17.40 15.02
N SER A 172 0.72 -18.06 16.07
CA SER A 172 -0.73 -18.17 16.31
C SER A 172 -1.36 -16.81 16.58
N TRP A 173 -2.66 -16.67 16.31
CA TRP A 173 -3.37 -15.40 16.51
C TRP A 173 -3.19 -14.85 17.92
N LYS A 174 -3.25 -15.74 18.92
CA LYS A 174 -3.05 -15.39 20.32
C LYS A 174 -1.70 -14.69 20.56
N ASN A 175 -0.64 -15.15 19.91
CA ASN A 175 0.72 -14.66 20.12
C ASN A 175 1.09 -13.49 19.20
N ILE A 176 0.52 -13.43 17.99
CA ILE A 176 0.79 -12.35 17.05
C ILE A 176 -0.12 -11.13 17.25
N SER A 177 -1.36 -11.31 17.75
CA SER A 177 -2.33 -10.21 17.88
C SER A 177 -1.88 -9.03 18.77
N PRO A 178 -1.08 -9.22 19.85
CA PRO A 178 -0.51 -8.09 20.58
C PRO A 178 0.39 -7.18 19.73
N TYR A 179 0.99 -7.71 18.65
CA TYR A 179 1.82 -6.91 17.75
C TYR A 179 0.99 -5.97 16.87
N PHE A 180 -0.27 -6.28 16.55
CA PHE A 180 -1.16 -5.33 15.89
C PHE A 180 -1.40 -4.10 16.78
N LYS A 181 -1.68 -4.31 18.08
CA LYS A 181 -1.79 -3.22 19.06
C LYS A 181 -0.48 -2.43 19.25
N LYS A 182 0.68 -3.09 19.12
CA LYS A 182 2.00 -2.43 19.18
C LYS A 182 2.31 -1.62 17.90
N PHE A 183 1.80 -2.06 16.77
CA PHE A 183 1.98 -1.47 15.44
C PHE A 183 1.13 -0.21 15.27
N GLU A 184 -0.13 -0.25 15.72
CA GLU A 184 -1.09 0.79 15.40
C GLU A 184 -1.28 1.87 16.48
N ARG A 185 -1.70 3.02 16.00
CA ARG A 185 -2.27 4.13 16.76
C ARG A 185 -3.61 4.45 16.15
N TYR A 186 -4.61 3.73 16.60
CA TYR A 186 -5.98 3.91 16.22
C TYR A 186 -6.51 5.26 16.72
N GLN A 187 -7.23 5.96 15.85
CA GLN A 187 -7.89 7.23 16.13
C GLN A 187 -9.41 7.01 16.22
N PRO A 188 -9.98 6.95 17.44
CA PRO A 188 -11.43 6.86 17.62
C PRO A 188 -12.14 8.05 16.98
N HIS A 189 -13.34 7.81 16.45
CA HIS A 189 -14.20 8.87 15.94
C HIS A 189 -15.60 8.80 16.57
N PRO A 190 -16.23 9.92 16.92
CA PRO A 190 -17.58 9.93 17.48
C PRO A 190 -18.65 9.35 16.54
N GLU A 191 -18.43 9.45 15.24
CA GLU A 191 -19.34 8.92 14.21
C GLU A 191 -19.22 7.40 14.07
N TYR A 192 -18.44 6.74 14.92
CA TYR A 192 -18.12 5.32 14.83
C TYR A 192 -18.23 4.60 16.17
N PRO A 193 -19.41 4.66 16.81
CA PRO A 193 -19.59 4.23 18.19
C PRO A 193 -19.56 2.70 18.37
N LEU A 194 -19.69 1.93 17.29
CA LEU A 194 -19.74 0.47 17.34
C LEU A 194 -18.34 -0.18 17.32
N VAL A 195 -17.29 0.57 17.01
CA VAL A 195 -15.91 0.05 17.10
C VAL A 195 -15.43 0.12 18.54
N ASP A 196 -15.09 -1.05 19.07
CA ASP A 196 -14.49 -1.14 20.40
C ASP A 196 -13.01 -0.73 20.36
N SER A 197 -12.75 0.55 20.64
CA SER A 197 -11.39 1.10 20.72
C SER A 197 -10.46 0.43 21.74
N SER A 198 -10.97 -0.42 22.65
CA SER A 198 -10.14 -1.21 23.58
C SER A 198 -9.42 -2.39 22.89
N LEU A 199 -9.95 -2.81 21.73
CA LEU A 199 -9.36 -3.84 20.88
C LEU A 199 -8.22 -3.31 20.01
N HIS A 200 -7.98 -1.99 20.02
CA HIS A 200 -6.98 -1.34 19.17
C HIS A 200 -5.80 -0.75 19.96
N GLY A 201 -4.65 -0.66 19.29
CA GLY A 201 -3.45 0.02 19.74
C GLY A 201 -3.61 1.54 19.79
N LYS A 202 -3.06 2.18 20.83
CA LYS A 202 -3.21 3.63 21.07
C LYS A 202 -1.90 4.42 20.93
N SER A 203 -0.78 3.73 20.76
CA SER A 203 0.55 4.36 20.87
C SER A 203 1.52 3.93 19.77
N GLY A 204 1.13 3.02 18.89
CA GLY A 204 1.97 2.54 17.80
C GLY A 204 2.43 3.64 16.84
N PRO A 205 3.44 3.35 16.02
CA PRO A 205 3.97 4.28 15.03
C PRO A 205 3.01 4.52 13.85
N ILE A 206 2.19 3.54 13.50
CA ILE A 206 1.29 3.64 12.35
C ILE A 206 -0.06 4.17 12.79
N ARG A 207 -0.39 5.40 12.40
CA ARG A 207 -1.73 5.94 12.65
C ARG A 207 -2.73 5.29 11.71
N ILE A 208 -3.85 4.87 12.29
CA ILE A 208 -4.97 4.33 11.56
C ILE A 208 -6.21 5.09 12.01
N GLY A 209 -7.00 5.58 11.06
CA GLY A 209 -8.21 6.34 11.33
C GLY A 209 -9.15 6.29 10.15
N TYR A 210 -9.95 7.32 9.96
CA TYR A 210 -11.03 7.27 8.97
C TYR A 210 -10.85 8.31 7.88
N LEU A 211 -11.32 8.00 6.67
CA LEU A 211 -11.45 9.03 5.64
C LEU A 211 -12.53 10.04 6.07
N ASN A 212 -12.59 11.18 5.40
CA ASN A 212 -13.54 12.26 5.67
C ASN A 212 -14.58 12.44 4.55
N THR A 213 -14.52 11.64 3.49
CA THR A 213 -15.44 11.70 2.34
C THR A 213 -15.76 10.31 1.84
N VAL A 214 -17.04 10.02 1.67
CA VAL A 214 -17.58 8.80 1.04
C VAL A 214 -18.70 9.15 0.09
N THR A 215 -18.88 8.33 -0.92
CA THR A 215 -20.04 8.43 -1.80
C THR A 215 -21.25 7.68 -1.25
N ASP A 216 -22.42 8.01 -1.80
CA ASP A 216 -23.65 7.28 -1.49
C ASP A 216 -23.63 5.84 -2.02
N ALA A 217 -22.79 5.53 -3.01
CA ALA A 217 -22.63 4.19 -3.54
C ALA A 217 -22.14 3.20 -2.47
N SER A 218 -21.30 3.65 -1.54
CA SER A 218 -20.86 2.84 -0.40
C SER A 218 -21.99 2.48 0.57
N LYS A 219 -22.96 3.38 0.78
CA LYS A 219 -24.15 3.06 1.61
C LYS A 219 -25.02 2.01 0.92
N ALA A 220 -25.27 2.22 -0.38
CA ALA A 220 -26.05 1.30 -1.19
C ALA A 220 -25.41 -0.10 -1.25
N PHE A 221 -24.07 -0.20 -1.24
CA PHE A 221 -23.37 -1.47 -1.15
C PHE A 221 -23.67 -2.22 0.14
N ILE A 222 -23.60 -1.57 1.32
CA ILE A 222 -23.89 -2.24 2.60
C ILE A 222 -25.36 -2.66 2.71
N GLU A 223 -26.27 -1.80 2.23
CA GLU A 223 -27.69 -2.14 2.17
C GLU A 223 -27.90 -3.37 1.26
N ALA A 224 -27.26 -3.40 0.09
CA ALA A 224 -27.31 -4.55 -0.81
C ALA A 224 -26.76 -5.82 -0.15
N CYS A 225 -25.62 -5.74 0.54
CA CYS A 225 -25.05 -6.85 1.31
C CYS A 225 -26.05 -7.40 2.35
N THR A 226 -26.66 -6.50 3.12
CA THR A 226 -27.63 -6.90 4.16
C THR A 226 -28.86 -7.55 3.54
N ASN A 227 -29.34 -7.02 2.40
CA ASN A 227 -30.51 -7.54 1.70
C ASN A 227 -30.31 -8.95 1.13
N VAL A 228 -29.06 -9.31 0.78
CA VAL A 228 -28.73 -10.66 0.30
C VAL A 228 -28.28 -11.60 1.43
N GLY A 229 -28.29 -11.15 2.68
CA GLY A 229 -27.99 -11.97 3.85
C GLY A 229 -26.55 -11.88 4.38
N ILE A 230 -25.71 -11.00 3.82
CA ILE A 230 -24.37 -10.75 4.37
C ILE A 230 -24.52 -9.83 5.59
N PRO A 231 -24.14 -10.27 6.81
CA PRO A 231 -24.31 -9.47 8.01
C PRO A 231 -23.36 -8.27 8.01
N PHE A 232 -23.79 -7.19 8.65
CA PHE A 232 -22.93 -6.04 8.92
C PHE A 232 -21.95 -6.35 10.07
N THR A 233 -20.67 -6.00 9.88
CA THR A 233 -19.62 -6.17 10.89
C THR A 233 -19.01 -4.80 11.21
N PRO A 234 -19.02 -4.35 12.48
CA PRO A 234 -18.53 -3.02 12.84
C PRO A 234 -17.01 -2.88 12.72
N ASP A 235 -16.28 -3.99 12.78
CA ASP A 235 -14.82 -4.00 12.76
C ASP A 235 -14.27 -5.37 12.31
N PHE A 236 -13.58 -5.41 11.18
CA PHE A 236 -12.89 -6.61 10.70
C PHE A 236 -11.62 -6.94 11.47
N ASN A 237 -11.07 -5.98 12.22
CA ASN A 237 -9.76 -6.06 12.85
C ASN A 237 -9.85 -6.54 14.29
N THR A 238 -10.68 -7.56 14.54
CA THR A 238 -10.90 -8.13 15.87
C THR A 238 -10.68 -9.64 15.89
N SER A 239 -10.67 -10.24 17.08
CA SER A 239 -10.62 -11.70 17.23
C SER A 239 -11.85 -12.42 16.70
N ALA A 240 -12.93 -11.72 16.35
CA ALA A 240 -14.10 -12.32 15.70
C ALA A 240 -13.86 -12.64 14.22
N GLY A 241 -12.79 -12.11 13.62
CA GLY A 241 -12.46 -12.29 12.21
C GLY A 241 -13.12 -11.27 11.31
N THR A 242 -13.03 -11.53 10.00
CA THR A 242 -13.30 -10.53 8.95
C THR A 242 -14.66 -10.71 8.27
N LEU A 243 -15.37 -11.83 8.50
CA LEU A 243 -16.64 -12.13 7.84
C LEU A 243 -17.69 -11.02 8.03
N GLY A 244 -18.47 -10.78 6.98
CA GLY A 244 -19.51 -9.75 6.92
C GLY A 244 -19.12 -8.54 6.09
N ALA A 245 -19.98 -7.52 6.08
CA ALA A 245 -19.84 -6.31 5.28
C ALA A 245 -19.58 -5.07 6.15
N SER A 246 -18.69 -4.20 5.70
CA SER A 246 -18.45 -2.90 6.34
C SER A 246 -17.95 -1.81 5.39
N ARG A 247 -18.08 -0.54 5.81
CA ARG A 247 -17.68 0.65 5.00
C ARG A 247 -16.23 1.00 5.22
N VAL A 248 -15.66 2.07 4.67
CA VAL A 248 -14.30 2.60 4.96
C VAL A 248 -14.34 4.04 5.45
N CYS A 249 -15.52 4.68 5.43
CA CYS A 249 -15.69 6.05 5.91
C CYS A 249 -17.18 6.43 6.03
N PHE A 250 -17.47 7.59 6.62
CA PHE A 250 -18.80 8.12 6.93
C PHE A 250 -19.03 9.51 6.33
N PHE A 251 -20.32 9.83 6.18
CA PHE A 251 -20.83 11.19 6.02
C PHE A 251 -22.11 11.33 6.86
N SER A 252 -22.16 12.30 7.78
CA SER A 252 -23.38 12.67 8.52
C SER A 252 -24.19 13.61 7.66
N LEU A 253 -25.48 13.31 7.51
CA LEU A 253 -26.46 14.24 6.97
C LEU A 253 -27.52 14.47 8.05
N GLN A 254 -27.19 15.25 9.06
CA GLN A 254 -28.22 15.95 9.84
C GLN A 254 -28.73 17.10 8.99
N TYR A 255 -29.77 16.86 8.20
CA TYR A 255 -30.89 17.77 7.86
C TYR A 255 -31.68 17.18 6.67
N TYR A 256 -32.79 16.51 6.98
CA TYR A 256 -34.11 16.55 6.31
C TYR A 256 -34.95 15.39 6.89
N LEU A 257 -35.89 15.72 7.77
CA LEU A 257 -37.01 14.85 8.21
C LEU A 257 -38.30 15.31 7.48
N PRO A 258 -39.41 14.55 7.44
CA PRO A 258 -39.65 13.20 7.97
C PRO A 258 -40.33 12.23 6.96
N CYS A 259 -40.16 10.92 7.12
CA CYS A 259 -41.27 9.99 6.89
C CYS A 259 -41.15 8.76 7.79
N SER A 260 -42.28 8.36 8.35
CA SER A 260 -42.43 7.35 9.38
C SER A 260 -42.22 5.93 8.86
N SER A 261 -41.28 5.19 9.42
CA SER A 261 -41.46 3.86 10.02
C SER A 261 -40.09 3.21 10.30
N LYS A 262 -39.96 2.69 11.53
CA LYS A 262 -38.87 1.91 12.16
C LYS A 262 -38.05 1.11 11.10
N ALA A 263 -36.73 1.21 10.96
CA ALA A 263 -35.63 1.36 11.92
C ALA A 263 -34.48 2.21 11.33
N PRO A 264 -33.61 2.85 12.14
CA PRO A 264 -32.47 3.60 11.61
C PRO A 264 -31.42 2.65 11.03
N SER A 265 -31.22 2.67 9.70
CA SER A 265 -30.05 2.05 9.07
C SER A 265 -28.80 2.87 9.43
N ARG A 266 -28.09 2.43 10.47
CA ARG A 266 -26.78 2.95 10.84
C ARG A 266 -25.76 1.86 10.57
N SER A 267 -25.08 1.97 9.43
CA SER A 267 -24.07 1.00 8.98
C SER A 267 -22.81 1.77 8.56
N GLU A 268 -21.71 1.53 9.27
CA GLU A 268 -20.46 2.30 9.24
C GLU A 268 -19.25 1.35 9.50
N LEU A 269 -18.16 1.34 8.69
CA LEU A 269 -16.71 1.32 9.10
C LEU A 269 -15.62 0.31 8.62
N LEU A 270 -14.48 0.88 8.18
CA LEU A 270 -13.16 0.27 7.93
C LEU A 270 -12.17 1.40 8.13
N VAL A 271 -10.96 1.06 8.55
CA VAL A 271 -9.93 2.01 8.96
C VAL A 271 -8.92 2.20 7.80
N THR A 272 -8.25 3.35 7.75
CA THR A 272 -7.24 3.70 6.73
C THR A 272 -6.00 4.33 7.35
N TYR A 273 -4.88 4.28 6.63
CA TYR A 273 -3.59 4.81 7.07
C TYR A 273 -3.43 6.29 6.74
N VAL A 274 -4.02 7.17 7.57
CA VAL A 274 -3.93 8.63 7.44
C VAL A 274 -3.59 9.30 8.77
N ASP A 275 -2.90 10.45 8.72
CA ASP A 275 -2.58 11.24 9.91
C ASP A 275 -3.61 12.35 10.18
N GLU A 276 -3.36 13.18 11.20
CA GLU A 276 -4.28 14.28 11.57
C GLU A 276 -4.40 15.35 10.47
N ARG A 277 -3.44 15.39 9.52
CA ARG A 277 -3.42 16.26 8.35
C ARG A 277 -4.00 15.59 7.10
N ARG A 278 -4.49 14.36 7.25
CA ARG A 278 -5.05 13.52 6.19
C ARG A 278 -4.03 13.15 5.10
N GLU A 279 -2.75 13.17 5.45
CA GLU A 279 -1.69 12.63 4.59
C GLU A 279 -1.58 11.12 4.83
N ARG A 280 -1.16 10.38 3.79
CA ARG A 280 -0.83 8.96 3.88
C ARG A 280 0.19 8.70 4.98
N VAL A 281 -0.10 7.71 5.81
CA VAL A 281 0.86 7.11 6.73
C VAL A 281 1.48 5.89 6.06
N SER A 282 2.71 6.04 5.57
CA SER A 282 3.53 4.94 5.10
C SER A 282 4.41 4.42 6.25
N SER A 283 5.07 3.29 6.06
CA SER A 283 6.06 2.82 7.03
C SER A 283 7.26 3.74 7.14
N GLU A 284 7.59 4.51 6.10
CA GLU A 284 8.60 5.58 6.19
C GLU A 284 8.14 6.66 7.17
N SER A 285 6.95 7.24 6.99
CA SER A 285 6.49 8.34 7.85
C SER A 285 6.16 7.90 9.27
N GLY A 286 5.72 6.65 9.45
CA GLY A 286 5.41 6.09 10.76
C GLY A 286 6.62 5.65 11.57
N TYR A 287 7.60 4.97 10.95
CA TYR A 287 8.75 4.40 11.66
C TYR A 287 10.02 5.24 11.56
N LEU A 288 10.27 5.91 10.42
CA LEU A 288 11.47 6.73 10.21
C LEU A 288 11.19 8.20 10.53
N THR A 289 10.65 8.44 11.74
CA THR A 289 10.40 9.80 12.24
C THR A 289 11.70 10.58 12.43
N LYS A 290 11.60 11.91 12.61
CA LYS A 290 12.79 12.75 12.85
C LYS A 290 13.61 12.29 14.06
N ASP A 291 12.94 11.85 15.13
CA ASP A 291 13.61 11.41 16.35
C ASP A 291 14.32 10.07 16.13
N VAL A 292 13.71 9.16 15.35
CA VAL A 292 14.33 7.89 14.97
C VAL A 292 15.54 8.13 14.06
N LEU A 293 15.44 9.03 13.08
CA LEU A 293 16.54 9.40 12.19
C LEU A 293 17.65 10.20 12.88
N ALA A 294 17.41 10.75 14.07
CA ALA A 294 18.42 11.42 14.87
C ALA A 294 19.27 10.44 15.70
N ARG A 295 18.89 9.17 15.78
CA ARG A 295 19.63 8.14 16.53
C ARG A 295 20.97 7.88 15.87
N LYS A 296 22.06 8.00 16.63
CA LYS A 296 23.44 7.87 16.12
C LYS A 296 23.80 6.45 15.66
N ASN A 297 23.05 5.45 16.10
CA ASN A 297 23.24 4.04 15.76
C ASN A 297 22.40 3.58 14.55
N LEU A 298 21.62 4.47 13.93
CA LEU A 298 20.84 4.16 12.72
C LEU A 298 21.36 4.95 11.52
N THR A 299 21.79 4.23 10.49
CA THR A 299 22.08 4.80 9.16
C THR A 299 21.01 4.35 8.18
N VAL A 300 20.34 5.29 7.51
CA VAL A 300 19.40 5.00 6.42
C VAL A 300 19.96 5.55 5.13
N ALA A 301 20.33 4.67 4.20
CA ALA A 301 20.88 5.02 2.90
C ALA A 301 19.86 4.79 1.78
N ILE A 302 19.66 5.80 0.95
CA ILE A 302 18.72 5.80 -0.19
C ILE A 302 19.48 5.78 -1.51
N ASN A 303 18.79 5.41 -2.60
CA ASN A 303 19.42 5.14 -3.90
C ASN A 303 20.53 4.07 -3.81
N ALA A 304 20.40 3.14 -2.87
CA ALA A 304 21.35 2.08 -2.56
C ALA A 304 20.76 0.72 -2.94
N GLN A 305 20.91 0.32 -4.20
CA GLN A 305 20.43 -0.97 -4.67
C GLN A 305 21.41 -2.07 -4.24
N VAL A 306 20.98 -2.95 -3.35
CA VAL A 306 21.74 -4.16 -3.00
C VAL A 306 21.78 -5.10 -4.21
N THR A 307 22.99 -5.51 -4.57
CA THR A 307 23.28 -6.30 -5.78
C THR A 307 23.59 -7.76 -5.46
N ARG A 308 24.14 -8.04 -4.27
CA ARG A 308 24.35 -9.39 -3.73
C ARG A 308 24.65 -9.34 -2.23
N ILE A 309 24.38 -10.45 -1.58
CA ILE A 309 24.86 -10.79 -0.23
C ILE A 309 26.29 -11.32 -0.36
N LEU A 310 27.09 -11.07 0.67
CA LEU A 310 28.46 -11.53 0.79
C LEU A 310 28.49 -12.68 1.78
N PHE A 311 29.08 -13.81 1.39
CA PHE A 311 29.21 -14.99 2.22
C PHE A 311 30.68 -15.25 2.59
N LYS A 312 30.86 -15.89 3.74
CA LYS A 312 32.13 -16.49 4.16
C LYS A 312 31.83 -17.88 4.71
N THR A 313 32.66 -18.85 4.38
CA THR A 313 32.61 -20.17 4.99
C THR A 313 33.41 -20.17 6.29
N GLU A 314 32.77 -20.50 7.40
CA GLU A 314 33.38 -20.65 8.72
C GLU A 314 32.96 -22.01 9.29
N ASN A 315 33.92 -22.84 9.69
CA ASN A 315 33.68 -24.20 10.21
C ASN A 315 32.82 -25.11 9.30
N GLY A 316 32.89 -24.92 7.98
CA GLY A 316 32.10 -25.68 7.01
C GLY A 316 30.69 -25.13 6.76
N GLU A 317 30.27 -24.12 7.52
CA GLU A 317 28.97 -23.46 7.36
C GLU A 317 29.13 -22.11 6.64
N LYS A 318 28.14 -21.76 5.82
CA LYS A 318 28.12 -20.46 5.14
C LYS A 318 27.45 -19.42 6.03
N ARG A 319 28.15 -18.32 6.24
CA ARG A 319 27.66 -17.16 6.99
C ARG A 319 27.53 -15.95 6.07
N ALA A 320 26.38 -15.29 6.10
CA ALA A 320 26.23 -13.96 5.50
C ALA A 320 27.02 -12.94 6.33
N ILE A 321 27.98 -12.25 5.71
CA ILE A 321 28.89 -11.31 6.38
C ILE A 321 28.66 -9.86 5.96
N GLY A 322 27.75 -9.60 5.02
CA GLY A 322 27.51 -8.26 4.52
C GLY A 322 26.81 -8.23 3.17
N VAL A 323 26.82 -7.06 2.55
CA VAL A 323 26.17 -6.82 1.25
C VAL A 323 27.03 -5.95 0.35
N GLN A 324 26.86 -6.12 -0.96
CA GLN A 324 27.36 -5.22 -1.99
C GLN A 324 26.21 -4.41 -2.57
N PHE A 325 26.39 -3.10 -2.75
CA PHE A 325 25.37 -2.21 -3.26
C PHE A 325 25.93 -1.13 -4.18
N ALA A 326 25.08 -0.56 -5.04
CA ALA A 326 25.43 0.49 -6.00
C ALA A 326 24.20 1.37 -6.30
N ASN A 327 24.42 2.54 -6.89
CA ASN A 327 23.36 3.46 -7.30
C ASN A 327 23.01 3.38 -8.80
N SER A 328 23.84 2.71 -9.62
CA SER A 328 23.61 2.49 -11.04
C SER A 328 24.37 1.25 -11.56
N PRO A 329 24.05 0.74 -12.76
CA PRO A 329 24.76 -0.39 -13.37
C PRO A 329 26.26 -0.19 -13.55
N THR A 330 26.67 1.04 -13.87
CA THR A 330 28.06 1.42 -14.11
C THR A 330 28.71 2.15 -12.93
N GLY A 331 27.97 2.32 -11.83
CA GLY A 331 28.43 3.04 -10.65
C GLY A 331 29.43 2.25 -9.81
N THR A 332 30.11 2.97 -8.92
CA THR A 332 30.99 2.36 -7.92
C THR A 332 30.21 1.35 -7.07
N LYS A 333 30.80 0.16 -6.88
CA LYS A 333 30.25 -0.88 -6.01
C LYS A 333 30.81 -0.70 -4.60
N TYR A 334 29.92 -0.48 -3.65
CA TYR A 334 30.25 -0.32 -2.23
C TYR A 334 29.97 -1.63 -1.48
N ARG A 335 30.59 -1.77 -0.30
CA ARG A 335 30.38 -2.92 0.59
C ARG A 335 30.22 -2.45 2.03
N ALA A 336 29.26 -3.06 2.71
CA ALA A 336 29.07 -2.94 4.15
C ALA A 336 29.00 -4.34 4.76
N TYR A 337 29.62 -4.50 5.93
CA TYR A 337 29.73 -5.78 6.63
C TYR A 337 28.87 -5.78 7.89
N ALA A 338 28.17 -6.89 8.10
CA ALA A 338 27.36 -7.15 9.27
C ALA A 338 28.16 -8.00 10.27
N HIS A 339 28.22 -7.57 11.53
CA HIS A 339 28.78 -8.38 12.60
C HIS A 339 27.82 -9.52 12.97
N SER A 340 26.52 -9.25 13.04
CA SER A 340 25.53 -10.23 13.47
C SER A 340 24.69 -10.73 12.29
N GLU A 341 23.89 -9.87 11.67
CA GLU A 341 22.82 -10.32 10.76
C GLU A 341 22.69 -9.47 9.49
N VAL A 342 22.33 -10.12 8.39
CA VAL A 342 21.82 -9.48 7.18
C VAL A 342 20.36 -9.92 7.01
N VAL A 343 19.43 -8.97 7.09
CA VAL A 343 17.98 -9.25 7.01
C VAL A 343 17.42 -8.72 5.70
N ILE A 344 16.80 -9.61 4.92
CA ILE A 344 16.25 -9.27 3.60
C ILE A 344 14.78 -8.85 3.76
N CYS A 345 14.48 -7.63 3.31
CA CYS A 345 13.16 -7.00 3.36
C CYS A 345 12.75 -6.47 1.97
N GLY A 346 13.18 -7.14 0.89
CA GLY A 346 12.86 -6.77 -0.50
C GLY A 346 11.41 -7.06 -0.91
N GLY A 347 10.58 -7.61 -0.03
CA GLY A 347 9.22 -8.07 -0.36
C GLY A 347 9.19 -9.34 -1.19
N ALA A 348 7.99 -9.83 -1.50
CA ALA A 348 7.77 -11.16 -2.11
C ALA A 348 8.41 -11.34 -3.51
N VAL A 349 8.77 -10.25 -4.20
CA VAL A 349 9.35 -10.29 -5.55
C VAL A 349 10.86 -10.06 -5.54
N GLN A 350 11.34 -9.03 -4.84
CA GLN A 350 12.77 -8.70 -4.86
C GLN A 350 13.59 -9.51 -3.84
N SER A 351 12.98 -10.06 -2.78
CA SER A 351 13.69 -10.94 -1.83
C SER A 351 14.18 -12.24 -2.48
N PRO A 352 13.35 -13.02 -3.22
CA PRO A 352 13.87 -14.18 -3.93
C PRO A 352 14.85 -13.80 -5.03
N GLN A 353 14.66 -12.66 -5.70
CA GLN A 353 15.62 -12.16 -6.68
C GLN A 353 17.00 -11.93 -6.07
N ILE A 354 17.10 -11.21 -4.95
CA ILE A 354 18.40 -10.94 -4.33
C ILE A 354 19.04 -12.20 -3.75
N LEU A 355 18.25 -13.14 -3.20
CA LEU A 355 18.76 -14.44 -2.78
C LEU A 355 19.40 -15.19 -3.95
N MET A 356 18.69 -15.30 -5.07
CA MET A 356 19.21 -15.99 -6.26
C MET A 356 20.45 -15.30 -6.84
N LEU A 357 20.45 -13.96 -6.96
CA LEU A 357 21.64 -13.20 -7.40
C LEU A 357 22.85 -13.36 -6.46
N SER A 358 22.59 -13.78 -5.22
CA SER A 358 23.62 -14.05 -4.22
C SER A 358 24.03 -15.53 -4.17
N GLY A 359 23.50 -16.37 -5.05
CA GLY A 359 23.79 -17.81 -5.09
C GLY A 359 22.92 -18.68 -4.18
N VAL A 360 21.83 -18.16 -3.61
CA VAL A 360 20.89 -18.92 -2.78
C VAL A 360 19.59 -19.12 -3.54
N GLY A 361 19.31 -20.35 -3.99
CA GLY A 361 18.14 -20.67 -4.79
C GLY A 361 18.27 -21.99 -5.54
N PRO A 362 17.38 -22.31 -6.51
CA PRO A 362 17.43 -23.57 -7.24
C PRO A 362 18.74 -23.70 -8.03
N ALA A 363 19.56 -24.70 -7.73
CA ALA A 363 20.92 -24.85 -8.30
C ALA A 363 20.97 -24.78 -9.83
N GLU A 364 20.13 -25.57 -10.52
CA GLU A 364 20.08 -25.60 -11.99
C GLU A 364 19.76 -24.22 -12.59
N HIS A 365 18.83 -23.48 -11.97
CA HIS A 365 18.47 -22.13 -12.41
C HIS A 365 19.63 -21.15 -12.23
N LEU A 366 20.33 -21.23 -11.09
CA LEU A 366 21.50 -20.39 -10.82
C LEU A 366 22.66 -20.67 -11.78
N GLU A 367 22.95 -21.95 -12.02
CA GLU A 367 24.00 -22.40 -12.95
C GLU A 367 23.71 -21.95 -14.38
N SER A 368 22.44 -22.01 -14.82
CA SER A 368 22.02 -21.53 -16.15
C SER A 368 22.26 -20.03 -16.37
N HIS A 369 22.37 -19.26 -15.27
CA HIS A 369 22.66 -17.82 -15.27
C HIS A 369 24.14 -17.50 -14.99
N GLY A 370 25.00 -18.53 -14.86
CA GLY A 370 26.43 -18.36 -14.53
C GLY A 370 26.66 -17.86 -13.09
N ILE A 371 25.72 -18.12 -12.18
CA ILE A 371 25.82 -17.72 -10.76
C ILE A 371 26.37 -18.90 -9.96
N THR A 372 27.41 -18.67 -9.17
CA THR A 372 27.93 -19.67 -8.23
C THR A 372 26.87 -20.05 -7.21
N VAL A 373 26.58 -21.35 -7.08
CA VAL A 373 25.64 -21.87 -6.08
C VAL A 373 26.28 -21.77 -4.70
N GLU A 374 25.80 -20.81 -3.91
CA GLU A 374 26.15 -20.70 -2.51
C GLU A 374 25.37 -21.73 -1.68
N HIS A 375 24.06 -21.87 -1.92
CA HIS A 375 23.20 -22.83 -1.24
C HIS A 375 22.03 -23.22 -2.16
N ASP A 376 21.90 -24.52 -2.46
CA ASP A 376 20.76 -25.02 -3.23
C ASP A 376 19.50 -25.02 -2.38
N LEU A 377 18.58 -24.12 -2.71
CA LEU A 377 17.32 -23.95 -2.00
C LEU A 377 16.19 -23.76 -3.02
N PRO A 378 15.60 -24.86 -3.55
CA PRO A 378 14.64 -24.79 -4.65
C PRO A 378 13.32 -24.08 -4.30
N GLY A 379 13.06 -23.87 -3.00
CA GLY A 379 11.93 -23.06 -2.53
C GLY A 379 12.05 -21.55 -2.85
N VAL A 380 13.25 -21.03 -3.08
CA VAL A 380 13.45 -19.59 -3.38
C VAL A 380 12.81 -19.25 -4.72
N GLY A 381 11.84 -18.32 -4.68
CA GLY A 381 11.09 -17.90 -5.86
C GLY A 381 9.92 -18.82 -6.21
N SER A 382 9.70 -19.89 -5.45
CA SER A 382 8.54 -20.78 -5.60
C SER A 382 7.38 -20.32 -4.70
N ASN A 383 6.21 -20.96 -4.87
CA ASN A 383 5.02 -20.73 -4.04
C ASN A 383 4.55 -19.26 -4.00
N LEU A 384 4.62 -18.54 -5.13
CA LEU A 384 4.07 -17.19 -5.23
C LEU A 384 2.54 -17.26 -5.16
N VAL A 385 1.94 -16.58 -4.20
CA VAL A 385 0.49 -16.46 -4.06
C VAL A 385 0.13 -14.98 -4.05
N ASP A 386 -0.96 -14.62 -4.73
CA ASP A 386 -1.57 -13.29 -4.71
C ASP A 386 -3.09 -13.43 -4.84
N HIS A 387 -3.86 -12.39 -4.55
CA HIS A 387 -5.33 -12.42 -4.65
C HIS A 387 -5.76 -12.01 -6.07
N PRO A 388 -6.18 -12.94 -6.95
CA PRO A 388 -6.69 -12.56 -8.26
C PRO A 388 -8.04 -11.86 -8.12
N VAL A 389 -8.27 -10.87 -8.99
CA VAL A 389 -9.47 -10.03 -8.98
C VAL A 389 -10.26 -10.16 -10.27
N VAL A 390 -11.59 -10.21 -10.13
CA VAL A 390 -12.55 -10.04 -11.21
C VAL A 390 -13.29 -8.73 -11.00
N ASP A 391 -13.21 -7.85 -11.99
CA ASP A 391 -13.84 -6.54 -11.93
C ASP A 391 -15.21 -6.54 -12.63
N LEU A 392 -16.22 -6.05 -11.92
CA LEU A 392 -17.58 -5.82 -12.42
C LEU A 392 -17.85 -4.32 -12.44
N TYR A 393 -18.24 -3.80 -13.60
CA TYR A 393 -18.49 -2.37 -13.78
C TYR A 393 -19.95 -2.10 -14.12
N PHE A 394 -20.54 -1.13 -13.41
CA PHE A 394 -21.93 -0.75 -13.53
C PHE A 394 -22.03 0.72 -13.91
N LYS A 395 -23.03 1.06 -14.72
CA LYS A 395 -23.37 2.46 -15.00
C LYS A 395 -24.08 3.04 -13.78
N ASP A 396 -23.56 4.15 -13.26
CA ASP A 396 -24.20 4.88 -12.17
C ASP A 396 -25.32 5.77 -12.74
N LYS A 397 -26.56 5.51 -12.29
CA LYS A 397 -27.76 6.25 -12.71
C LYS A 397 -27.89 7.62 -12.02
N HIS A 398 -27.20 7.83 -10.91
CA HIS A 398 -27.29 9.05 -10.10
C HIS A 398 -26.22 10.10 -10.45
N ASN A 399 -25.32 9.78 -11.38
CA ASN A 399 -24.20 10.64 -11.78
C ASN A 399 -23.35 11.11 -10.58
N SER A 400 -23.20 10.25 -9.58
CA SER A 400 -22.51 10.48 -8.31
C SER A 400 -21.03 10.08 -8.32
N SER A 401 -20.60 9.37 -9.36
CA SER A 401 -19.22 8.89 -9.47
C SER A 401 -18.17 10.01 -9.41
N ALA A 402 -16.97 9.68 -8.90
CA ALA A 402 -15.86 10.63 -8.76
C ALA A 402 -15.14 10.96 -10.11
N LYS A 403 -15.89 11.09 -11.21
CA LYS A 403 -15.38 11.31 -12.58
C LYS A 403 -14.56 12.60 -12.73
N TYR A 404 -14.82 13.62 -11.90
CA TYR A 404 -14.13 14.92 -11.94
C TYR A 404 -12.61 14.83 -11.66
N PHE A 405 -12.10 13.68 -11.19
CA PHE A 405 -10.66 13.40 -11.10
C PHE A 405 -9.97 13.28 -12.47
N LYS A 406 -10.73 13.08 -13.56
CA LYS A 406 -10.30 13.32 -14.94
C LYS A 406 -11.20 14.40 -15.55
N PRO A 407 -10.91 15.69 -15.29
CA PRO A 407 -11.82 16.77 -15.63
C PRO A 407 -11.99 16.88 -17.15
N LYS A 408 -13.24 16.92 -17.62
CA LYS A 408 -13.59 17.16 -19.03
C LYS A 408 -14.39 18.44 -19.24
N THR A 409 -15.01 18.95 -18.19
CA THR A 409 -15.83 20.16 -18.21
C THR A 409 -15.26 21.25 -17.31
N ILE A 410 -15.66 22.51 -17.51
CA ILE A 410 -15.28 23.64 -16.65
C ILE A 410 -15.75 23.40 -15.20
N GLN A 411 -16.89 22.75 -15.01
CA GLN A 411 -17.39 22.37 -13.68
C GLN A 411 -16.48 21.35 -13.00
N ASP A 412 -15.98 20.36 -13.75
CA ASP A 412 -15.01 19.39 -13.22
C ASP A 412 -13.70 20.07 -12.80
N ILE A 413 -13.23 21.03 -13.62
CA ILE A 413 -12.04 21.83 -13.29
C ILE A 413 -12.27 22.60 -11.98
N GLY A 414 -13.43 23.26 -11.83
CA GLY A 414 -13.78 23.94 -10.59
C GLY A 414 -13.79 22.99 -9.38
N LYS A 415 -14.41 21.81 -9.52
CA LYS A 415 -14.46 20.78 -8.45
C LYS A 415 -13.07 20.29 -8.06
N ILE A 416 -12.23 19.90 -9.03
CA ILE A 416 -10.89 19.40 -8.71
C ILE A 416 -9.99 20.51 -8.13
N THR A 417 -10.06 21.75 -8.63
CA THR A 417 -9.32 22.89 -8.05
C THR A 417 -9.76 23.15 -6.60
N SER A 418 -11.06 23.05 -6.31
CA SER A 418 -11.55 23.17 -4.93
C SER A 418 -11.02 22.05 -4.03
N ALA A 419 -10.93 20.81 -4.52
CA ALA A 419 -10.36 19.68 -3.78
C ALA A 419 -8.86 19.88 -3.51
N PHE A 420 -8.11 20.40 -4.48
CA PHE A 420 -6.72 20.79 -4.27
C PHE A 420 -6.57 21.90 -3.22
N ALA A 421 -7.44 22.91 -3.23
CA ALA A 421 -7.43 23.97 -2.23
C ALA A 421 -7.74 23.43 -0.82
N GLN A 422 -8.78 22.60 -0.67
CA GLN A 422 -9.12 21.93 0.60
C GLN A 422 -7.93 21.17 1.19
N TYR A 423 -7.20 20.42 0.36
CA TYR A 423 -6.09 19.61 0.81
C TYR A 423 -4.81 20.42 1.07
N TYR A 424 -4.35 21.21 0.10
CA TYR A 424 -3.04 21.87 0.13
C TYR A 424 -3.04 23.23 0.82
N VAL A 425 -4.15 23.96 0.77
CA VAL A 425 -4.25 25.31 1.35
C VAL A 425 -4.89 25.24 2.72
N PHE A 426 -6.07 24.61 2.83
CA PHE A 426 -6.84 24.60 4.07
C PHE A 426 -6.49 23.44 5.02
N GLY A 427 -5.90 22.36 4.51
CA GLY A 427 -5.54 21.19 5.32
C GLY A 427 -6.74 20.46 5.91
N THR A 428 -7.94 20.69 5.37
CA THR A 428 -9.19 20.06 5.82
C THR A 428 -9.38 18.67 5.23
N GLY A 429 -8.49 18.25 4.32
CA GLY A 429 -8.60 17.02 3.55
C GLY A 429 -9.45 17.21 2.29
N GLY A 430 -10.64 16.60 2.24
CA GLY A 430 -11.49 16.56 1.05
C GLY A 430 -11.19 15.37 0.13
N PRO A 431 -11.67 15.38 -1.13
CA PRO A 431 -11.56 14.23 -2.02
C PRO A 431 -10.13 13.71 -2.26
N LEU A 432 -9.11 14.57 -2.15
CA LEU A 432 -7.71 14.15 -2.29
C LEU A 432 -7.22 13.29 -1.12
N ALA A 433 -7.91 13.32 0.01
CA ALA A 433 -7.67 12.49 1.18
C ALA A 433 -8.39 11.13 1.11
N SER A 434 -9.21 10.88 0.07
CA SER A 434 -9.85 9.58 -0.15
C SER A 434 -8.93 8.63 -0.92
N ASN A 435 -8.97 7.34 -0.58
CA ASN A 435 -8.32 6.26 -1.34
C ASN A 435 -9.28 5.57 -2.34
N PHE A 436 -10.52 6.04 -2.44
CA PHE A 436 -11.63 5.50 -3.25
C PHE A 436 -12.12 4.10 -2.91
N GLY A 437 -11.52 3.41 -1.96
CA GLY A 437 -12.11 2.19 -1.44
C GLY A 437 -13.00 2.53 -0.28
N GLU A 438 -14.30 2.32 -0.45
CA GLU A 438 -15.30 2.89 0.46
C GLU A 438 -16.08 1.84 1.23
N SER A 439 -16.03 0.58 0.81
CA SER A 439 -16.69 -0.53 1.50
C SER A 439 -16.14 -1.86 0.99
N ALA A 440 -16.15 -2.87 1.88
CA ALA A 440 -15.83 -4.24 1.55
C ALA A 440 -16.77 -5.23 2.26
N ALA A 441 -16.86 -6.45 1.74
CA ALA A 441 -17.51 -7.57 2.39
C ALA A 441 -16.68 -8.84 2.21
N PHE A 442 -16.52 -9.60 3.28
CA PHE A 442 -15.83 -10.89 3.28
C PHE A 442 -16.85 -11.98 3.52
N VAL A 443 -16.87 -12.97 2.62
CA VAL A 443 -17.80 -14.10 2.69
C VAL A 443 -17.08 -15.40 2.37
N ARG A 444 -17.79 -16.50 2.54
CA ARG A 444 -17.37 -17.82 2.07
C ARG A 444 -18.09 -18.19 0.79
N SER A 445 -17.38 -18.82 -0.14
CA SER A 445 -17.93 -19.34 -1.39
C SER A 445 -18.86 -20.54 -1.20
N ASP A 446 -18.86 -21.14 -0.01
CA ASP A 446 -19.75 -22.24 0.41
C ASP A 446 -20.93 -21.79 1.29
N ASP A 447 -21.14 -20.48 1.46
CA ASP A 447 -22.27 -19.93 2.20
C ASP A 447 -23.61 -20.35 1.53
N PRO A 448 -24.47 -21.14 2.21
CA PRO A 448 -25.68 -21.69 1.59
C PRO A 448 -26.78 -20.64 1.37
N VAL A 449 -26.69 -19.47 2.01
CA VAL A 449 -27.61 -18.34 1.80
C VAL A 449 -27.23 -17.61 0.52
N LEU A 450 -25.93 -17.37 0.31
CA LEU A 450 -25.43 -16.64 -0.87
C LEU A 450 -25.32 -17.54 -2.10
N PHE A 451 -24.92 -18.80 -1.89
CA PHE A 451 -24.64 -19.78 -2.94
C PHE A 451 -25.46 -21.05 -2.70
N PRO A 452 -26.80 -20.98 -2.82
CA PRO A 452 -27.65 -22.14 -2.58
C PRO A 452 -27.38 -23.22 -3.63
N LYS A 453 -27.32 -24.49 -3.18
CA LYS A 453 -27.05 -25.65 -4.06
C LYS A 453 -28.03 -25.81 -5.23
N SER A 454 -29.23 -25.22 -5.13
CA SER A 454 -30.21 -25.21 -6.23
C SER A 454 -29.77 -24.37 -7.43
N GLU A 455 -28.97 -23.33 -7.20
CA GLU A 455 -28.44 -22.44 -8.24
C GLU A 455 -26.97 -22.74 -8.56
N TYR A 456 -26.19 -23.12 -7.53
CA TYR A 456 -24.78 -23.46 -7.63
C TYR A 456 -24.56 -24.91 -7.16
N PRO A 457 -24.79 -25.91 -8.03
CA PRO A 457 -24.74 -27.32 -7.64
C PRO A 457 -23.30 -27.85 -7.42
N ASP A 458 -22.31 -27.16 -7.99
CA ASP A 458 -20.90 -27.56 -7.89
C ASP A 458 -20.37 -27.37 -6.46
N THR A 459 -19.65 -28.37 -5.96
CA THR A 459 -18.98 -28.29 -4.65
C THR A 459 -17.53 -27.89 -4.85
N LEU A 460 -17.15 -26.73 -4.32
CA LEU A 460 -15.78 -26.24 -4.33
C LEU A 460 -14.99 -26.83 -3.15
N PRO A 461 -13.72 -27.23 -3.32
CA PRO A 461 -12.86 -27.57 -2.20
C PRO A 461 -12.66 -26.36 -1.28
N ASP A 462 -12.84 -26.55 0.03
CA ASP A 462 -12.58 -25.49 1.00
C ASP A 462 -11.07 -25.22 1.10
N SER A 463 -10.64 -24.04 0.64
CA SER A 463 -9.25 -23.56 0.70
C SER A 463 -9.00 -22.60 1.86
N THR A 464 -10.00 -22.31 2.68
CA THR A 464 -9.91 -21.39 3.81
C THR A 464 -9.02 -21.92 4.92
N SER A 465 -8.60 -21.03 5.83
CA SER A 465 -7.77 -21.40 6.98
C SER A 465 -8.58 -22.04 8.13
N GLY A 466 -9.91 -21.96 8.04
CA GLY A 466 -10.89 -22.51 8.96
C GLY A 466 -12.30 -21.94 8.69
N PRO A 467 -13.32 -22.38 9.46
CA PRO A 467 -14.72 -21.99 9.25
C PRO A 467 -15.01 -20.50 9.48
N GLY A 468 -14.15 -19.78 10.21
CA GLY A 468 -14.26 -18.34 10.46
C GLY A 468 -13.52 -17.47 9.45
N ALA A 469 -12.80 -18.06 8.50
CA ALA A 469 -12.04 -17.34 7.47
C ALA A 469 -12.80 -17.24 6.14
N PRO A 470 -12.71 -16.09 5.42
CA PRO A 470 -13.27 -15.93 4.09
C PRO A 470 -12.36 -16.49 3.00
N ASP A 471 -12.95 -16.82 1.86
CA ASP A 471 -12.25 -17.06 0.58
C ASP A 471 -12.63 -16.04 -0.50
N LEU A 472 -13.66 -15.21 -0.28
CA LEU A 472 -14.08 -14.13 -1.17
C LEU A 472 -14.07 -12.77 -0.45
N GLU A 473 -13.52 -11.77 -1.15
CA GLU A 473 -13.63 -10.36 -0.80
C GLU A 473 -14.36 -9.61 -1.92
N PHE A 474 -15.43 -8.92 -1.55
CA PHE A 474 -16.11 -7.94 -2.37
C PHE A 474 -15.64 -6.55 -1.95
N PHE A 475 -15.11 -5.78 -2.89
CA PHE A 475 -14.64 -4.43 -2.63
C PHE A 475 -15.31 -3.46 -3.59
N SER A 476 -15.88 -2.37 -3.07
CA SER A 476 -16.60 -1.39 -3.88
C SER A 476 -15.84 -0.09 -4.04
N THR A 477 -15.86 0.47 -5.25
CA THR A 477 -15.32 1.80 -5.53
C THR A 477 -16.34 2.68 -6.26
N PRO A 478 -16.33 4.00 -6.03
CA PRO A 478 -17.30 4.93 -6.60
C PRO A 478 -16.96 5.30 -8.06
N LEU A 479 -16.09 4.53 -8.71
CA LEU A 479 -15.69 4.73 -10.10
C LEU A 479 -15.05 3.45 -10.65
N ALA A 480 -15.40 3.10 -11.88
CA ALA A 480 -14.74 2.00 -12.57
C ALA A 480 -13.41 2.43 -13.18
N TYR A 481 -12.41 1.56 -13.06
CA TYR A 481 -11.09 1.73 -13.66
C TYR A 481 -10.52 0.39 -14.12
N LYS A 482 -9.68 0.43 -15.16
CA LYS A 482 -8.86 -0.71 -15.62
C LYS A 482 -7.39 -0.34 -15.55
N GLU A 483 -6.52 -1.36 -15.58
CA GLU A 483 -5.07 -1.20 -15.62
C GLU A 483 -4.56 -0.27 -14.51
N HIS A 484 -4.93 -0.55 -13.25
CA HIS A 484 -4.48 0.22 -12.09
C HIS A 484 -4.79 1.73 -12.16
N GLY A 485 -5.89 2.11 -12.81
CA GLY A 485 -6.26 3.51 -12.97
C GLY A 485 -5.62 4.19 -14.18
N GLU A 486 -5.13 3.46 -15.17
CA GLU A 486 -4.76 4.05 -16.46
C GLU A 486 -6.02 4.39 -17.26
N ILE A 487 -6.94 3.44 -17.33
CA ILE A 487 -8.16 3.51 -18.13
C ILE A 487 -9.35 3.81 -17.21
N PHE A 488 -10.10 4.85 -17.56
CA PHE A 488 -11.37 5.22 -16.90
C PHE A 488 -12.46 5.29 -17.95
N PHE A 489 -13.69 5.07 -17.53
CA PHE A 489 -14.85 5.12 -18.41
C PHE A 489 -15.38 6.55 -18.56
N ASP A 490 -15.90 6.86 -19.75
CA ASP A 490 -16.43 8.18 -20.09
C ASP A 490 -17.85 8.43 -19.57
N VAL A 491 -18.42 7.47 -18.85
CA VAL A 491 -19.73 7.54 -18.19
C VAL A 491 -19.57 7.47 -16.67
N HIS A 492 -20.57 7.95 -15.92
CA HIS A 492 -20.59 7.72 -14.48
C HIS A 492 -20.71 6.23 -14.20
N THR A 493 -19.86 5.74 -13.30
CA THR A 493 -19.71 4.31 -13.03
C THR A 493 -19.58 4.03 -11.55
N TYR A 494 -19.92 2.80 -11.19
CA TYR A 494 -19.63 2.16 -9.92
C TYR A 494 -18.92 0.83 -10.24
N ALA A 495 -17.97 0.43 -9.41
CA ALA A 495 -17.28 -0.84 -9.59
C ALA A 495 -17.37 -1.71 -8.35
N LEU A 496 -17.56 -3.00 -8.60
CA LEU A 496 -17.45 -4.07 -7.63
C LEU A 496 -16.29 -4.96 -8.06
N HIS A 497 -15.31 -5.11 -7.17
CA HIS A 497 -14.13 -5.91 -7.36
C HIS A 497 -14.30 -7.18 -6.53
N VAL A 498 -14.17 -8.34 -7.15
CA VAL A 498 -14.32 -9.64 -6.48
C VAL A 498 -12.94 -10.29 -6.43
N TYR A 499 -12.37 -10.40 -5.24
CA TYR A 499 -11.08 -11.03 -5.00
C TYR A 499 -11.27 -12.44 -4.47
N LEU A 500 -10.50 -13.38 -5.01
CA LEU A 500 -10.31 -14.69 -4.40
C LEU A 500 -9.13 -14.57 -3.42
N VAL A 501 -9.41 -14.62 -2.12
CA VAL A 501 -8.38 -14.41 -1.08
C VAL A 501 -7.68 -15.70 -0.67
N ARG A 502 -8.21 -16.87 -1.09
CA ARG A 502 -7.64 -18.20 -0.84
C ARG A 502 -7.48 -19.02 -2.13
N PRO A 503 -6.70 -18.55 -3.11
CA PRO A 503 -6.47 -19.30 -4.34
C PRO A 503 -5.64 -20.57 -4.08
N SER A 504 -5.92 -21.63 -4.85
CA SER A 504 -5.11 -22.85 -4.88
C SER A 504 -3.96 -22.79 -5.88
N SER A 505 -4.01 -21.86 -6.84
CA SER A 505 -2.91 -21.59 -7.77
C SER A 505 -1.68 -21.05 -7.04
N THR A 506 -0.50 -21.53 -7.44
CA THR A 506 0.78 -21.01 -6.98
C THR A 506 1.72 -20.74 -8.15
N GLY A 507 2.34 -19.58 -8.15
CA GLY A 507 3.24 -19.10 -9.17
C GLY A 507 4.72 -19.16 -8.80
N THR A 508 5.54 -18.47 -9.59
CA THR A 508 6.99 -18.34 -9.39
C THR A 508 7.51 -16.92 -9.66
N VAL A 509 8.66 -16.62 -9.07
CA VAL A 509 9.52 -15.46 -9.36
C VAL A 509 10.92 -15.98 -9.66
N THR A 510 11.40 -15.80 -10.89
CA THR A 510 12.73 -16.28 -11.32
C THR A 510 13.60 -15.14 -11.85
N LEU A 511 14.92 -15.38 -11.93
CA LEU A 511 15.82 -14.43 -12.59
C LEU A 511 15.54 -14.39 -14.09
N LYS A 512 15.63 -13.18 -14.65
CA LYS A 512 15.70 -12.95 -16.10
C LYS A 512 17.15 -13.04 -16.61
N SER A 513 18.09 -12.55 -15.81
CA SER A 513 19.53 -12.52 -16.07
C SER A 513 20.29 -12.50 -14.73
N SER A 514 21.62 -12.57 -14.76
CA SER A 514 22.48 -12.33 -13.59
C SER A 514 22.75 -10.84 -13.32
N ASP A 515 22.15 -9.92 -14.08
CA ASP A 515 22.25 -8.48 -13.86
C ASP A 515 21.24 -8.05 -12.76
N PRO A 516 21.69 -7.48 -11.62
CA PRO A 516 20.81 -7.02 -10.55
C PRO A 516 19.86 -5.88 -10.98
N TRP A 517 20.07 -5.25 -12.14
CA TRP A 517 19.22 -4.18 -12.66
C TRP A 517 18.09 -4.67 -13.57
N ASP A 518 18.15 -5.93 -14.03
CA ASP A 518 17.05 -6.55 -14.74
C ASP A 518 15.89 -6.87 -13.77
N LEU A 519 14.66 -6.65 -14.21
CA LEU A 519 13.48 -7.06 -13.45
C LEU A 519 13.31 -8.59 -13.51
N PRO A 520 12.86 -9.23 -12.42
CA PRO A 520 12.64 -10.67 -12.40
C PRO A 520 11.45 -11.05 -13.29
N VAL A 521 11.41 -12.32 -13.69
CA VAL A 521 10.27 -12.91 -14.37
C VAL A 521 9.25 -13.34 -13.32
N VAL A 522 8.01 -12.87 -13.44
CA VAL A 522 6.92 -13.18 -12.52
C VAL A 522 5.85 -13.98 -13.25
N ASN A 523 5.51 -15.16 -12.73
CA ASN A 523 4.47 -16.02 -13.28
C ASN A 523 3.49 -16.45 -12.17
N PRO A 524 2.38 -15.73 -11.96
CA PRO A 524 1.43 -16.04 -10.89
C PRO A 524 0.64 -17.34 -11.07
N LYS A 525 0.45 -17.80 -12.32
CA LYS A 525 -0.48 -18.88 -12.72
C LYS A 525 -1.93 -18.54 -12.37
#